data_AF-A0A661DUP6-F1
#
_entry.id   AF-A0A661DUP6-F1
#
_cell.length_a   1.000
_cell.length_b   1.000
_cell.length_c   1.000
_cell.angle_alpha   90.00
_cell.angle_beta   90.00
_cell.angle_gamma   90.00
#
_symmetry.space_group_name_H-M   'P 1'
#
loop_
_entity.id
_entity.type
_entity.pdbx_description
1 polymer ?
#
loop_
_entity_poly.entity_id
_entity_poly.type
_entity_poly.pdbx_seq_one_letter_code
_entity_poly.pdbx_strand_id
1 'polypeptide(L)'
;MELKESPAMTATEVAERTERTMRLMSATAGRVQTEVLDNIIQFAVNAMLRQGQLLELPESVQGQDLDFVYTGPIPRAQKAEIANGIIQWLMEIAQLAELFPEMLDIPDTDQATRTLAELRGVPADLTKTEDEVEEVRNARAEQQQQMQEAQNIQMGGEAMKAAGEGAQAAQAAGLEAVQ
;
A
#
# COMPACT_ATOMS: atom_id res chain seq x y z
N MET A 1 11.79 -6.71 34.46
CA MET A 1 12.18 -8.14 34.44
C MET A 1 13.63 -8.22 34.04
N GLU A 2 14.48 -8.56 35.00
CA GLU A 2 15.92 -8.77 34.79
C GLU A 2 16.07 -10.04 33.96
N LEU A 3 16.61 -9.91 32.75
CA LEU A 3 16.80 -11.05 31.85
C LEU A 3 17.89 -11.95 32.45
N LYS A 4 17.59 -13.23 32.58
CA LYS A 4 18.48 -14.20 33.22
C LYS A 4 19.64 -14.48 32.27
N GLU A 5 20.88 -14.29 32.69
CA GLU A 5 22.06 -14.72 31.92
C GLU A 5 22.16 -16.25 31.92
N SER A 6 21.36 -16.90 31.08
CA SER A 6 21.41 -18.35 30.85
C SER A 6 22.03 -18.63 29.47
N PRO A 7 22.94 -19.62 29.35
CA PRO A 7 23.50 -20.05 28.05
C PRO A 7 22.46 -20.57 27.07
N ALA A 8 21.29 -21.00 27.56
CA ALA A 8 20.16 -21.41 26.73
C ALA A 8 19.10 -20.30 26.74
N MET A 9 19.05 -19.52 25.66
CA MET A 9 18.09 -18.42 25.48
C MET A 9 16.85 -18.95 24.74
N THR A 10 15.66 -18.52 25.18
CA THR A 10 14.40 -18.90 24.52
C THR A 10 14.14 -18.02 23.30
N ALA A 11 13.40 -18.51 22.29
CA ALA A 11 13.19 -17.80 21.02
C ALA A 11 12.55 -16.41 21.20
N THR A 12 11.65 -16.26 22.17
CA THR A 12 11.01 -14.98 22.54
C THR A 12 11.98 -14.02 23.22
N GLU A 13 12.87 -14.53 24.07
CA GLU A 13 13.85 -13.74 24.80
C GLU A 13 14.96 -13.21 23.86
N VAL A 14 15.36 -14.00 22.85
CA VAL A 14 16.24 -13.54 21.77
C VAL A 14 15.58 -12.40 20.99
N ALA A 15 14.28 -12.53 20.66
CA ALA A 15 13.55 -11.50 19.94
C ALA A 15 13.46 -10.19 20.75
N GLU A 16 13.05 -10.27 22.01
CA GLU A 16 12.93 -9.08 22.89
C GLU A 16 14.30 -8.42 23.14
N ARG A 17 15.36 -9.22 23.32
CA ARG A 17 16.73 -8.71 23.48
C ARG A 17 17.24 -8.03 22.21
N THR A 18 16.97 -8.61 21.05
CA THR A 18 17.35 -8.02 19.76
C THR A 18 16.61 -6.70 19.54
N GLU A 19 15.31 -6.66 19.84
CA GLU A 19 14.50 -5.45 19.74
C GLU A 19 15.00 -4.34 20.67
N ARG A 20 15.28 -4.67 21.95
CA ARG A 20 15.84 -3.72 22.91
C ARG A 20 17.20 -3.21 22.46
N THR A 21 18.05 -4.07 21.91
CA THR A 21 19.39 -3.70 21.42
C THR A 21 19.28 -2.79 20.20
N MET A 22 18.42 -3.12 19.23
CA MET A 22 18.14 -2.27 18.07
C MET A 22 17.58 -0.90 18.49
N ARG A 23 16.68 -0.85 19.48
CA ARG A 23 16.10 0.39 20.01
C ARG A 23 17.15 1.27 20.72
N LEU A 24 18.10 0.66 21.43
CA LEU A 24 19.21 1.39 22.06
C LEU A 24 20.22 1.90 21.03
N MET A 25 20.44 1.14 19.95
CA MET A 25 21.40 1.50 18.90
C MET A 25 20.81 2.43 17.84
N SER A 26 19.49 2.53 17.69
CA SER A 26 18.84 3.32 16.63
C SER A 26 19.09 4.83 16.77
N ALA A 27 19.02 5.37 17.98
CA ALA A 27 19.26 6.80 18.23
C ALA A 27 20.73 7.19 17.96
N THR A 28 21.68 6.34 18.35
CA THR A 28 23.12 6.56 18.14
C THR A 28 23.50 6.34 16.68
N ALA A 29 22.95 5.32 16.02
CA ALA A 29 23.21 5.04 14.61
C ALA A 29 22.71 6.18 13.72
N GLY A 30 21.52 6.72 13.97
CA GLY A 30 20.97 7.85 13.22
C GLY A 30 21.84 9.11 13.35
N ARG A 31 22.31 9.43 14.56
CA ARG A 31 23.24 10.56 14.78
C ARG A 31 24.59 10.37 14.11
N VAL A 32 25.19 9.18 14.21
CA VAL A 32 26.46 8.89 13.53
C VAL A 32 26.28 9.03 12.01
N GLN A 33 25.13 8.64 11.49
CA GLN A 33 24.83 8.78 10.07
C GLN A 33 24.74 10.25 9.65
N THR A 34 23.90 11.05 10.31
CA THR A 34 23.68 12.45 9.93
C THR A 34 24.80 13.41 10.31
N GLU A 35 25.46 13.19 11.46
CA GLU A 35 26.48 14.11 11.97
C GLU A 35 27.90 13.73 11.53
N VAL A 36 28.15 12.47 11.16
CA VAL A 36 29.50 12.00 10.83
C VAL A 36 29.58 11.50 9.39
N LEU A 37 28.77 10.50 9.03
CA LEU A 37 28.86 9.88 7.70
C LEU A 37 28.50 10.85 6.58
N ASP A 38 27.43 11.65 6.74
CA ASP A 38 27.04 12.65 5.74
C ASP A 38 28.18 13.65 5.48
N ASN A 39 28.77 14.18 6.55
CA ASN A 39 29.88 15.14 6.44
C ASN A 39 31.12 14.52 5.76
N ILE A 40 31.46 13.27 6.08
CA ILE A 40 32.60 12.57 5.46
C ILE A 40 32.35 12.29 3.98
N ILE A 41 31.15 11.80 3.64
CA ILE A 41 30.78 11.49 2.26
C ILE A 41 30.73 12.77 1.43
N GLN A 42 30.08 13.82 1.93
CA GLN A 42 30.00 15.11 1.23
C GLN A 42 31.40 15.70 1.02
N PHE A 43 32.28 15.64 2.01
CA PHE A 43 33.67 16.06 1.86
C PHE A 43 34.40 15.25 0.77
N ALA A 44 34.31 13.92 0.82
CA ALA A 44 35.00 13.04 -0.12
C ALA A 44 34.50 13.21 -1.56
N VAL A 45 33.18 13.28 -1.76
CA VAL A 45 32.55 13.49 -3.07
C VAL A 45 32.93 14.84 -3.64
N ASN A 46 32.84 15.93 -2.85
CA ASN A 46 33.25 17.25 -3.30
C ASN A 46 34.76 17.33 -3.62
N ALA A 47 35.61 16.61 -2.89
CA ALA A 47 37.02 16.52 -3.20
C ALA A 47 37.28 15.80 -4.53
N MET A 48 36.61 14.67 -4.76
CA MET A 48 36.73 13.88 -6.00
C MET A 48 36.16 14.62 -7.22
N LEU A 49 35.05 15.35 -7.06
CA LEU A 49 34.47 16.22 -8.09
C LEU A 49 35.45 17.32 -8.52
N ARG A 50 36.09 18.00 -7.55
CA ARG A 50 37.11 19.03 -7.85
C ARG A 50 38.36 18.45 -8.54
N GLN A 51 38.68 17.19 -8.29
CA GLN A 51 39.80 16.50 -8.93
C GLN A 51 39.44 15.87 -10.29
N GLY A 52 38.19 15.99 -10.75
CA GLY A 52 37.73 15.38 -12.00
C GLY A 52 37.74 13.86 -11.99
N GLN A 53 37.72 13.22 -10.80
CA GLN A 53 37.71 11.77 -10.65
C GLN A 53 36.31 11.16 -10.76
N LEU A 54 35.27 11.99 -10.63
CA LEU A 54 33.88 11.62 -10.83
C LEU A 54 33.38 12.21 -12.16
N LEU A 55 32.33 11.59 -12.71
CA LEU A 55 31.60 12.15 -13.84
C LEU A 55 31.08 13.54 -13.49
N GLU A 56 31.05 14.44 -14.48
CA GLU A 56 30.47 15.75 -14.29
C GLU A 56 29.01 15.63 -13.89
N LEU A 57 28.64 16.38 -12.85
CA LEU A 57 27.27 16.50 -12.40
C LEU A 57 26.40 17.01 -13.56
N PRO A 58 25.23 16.39 -13.83
CA PRO A 58 24.27 16.90 -14.79
C PRO A 58 23.95 18.39 -14.53
N GLU A 59 23.70 19.18 -15.58
CA GLU A 59 23.38 20.62 -15.44
C GLU A 59 22.24 20.88 -14.44
N SER A 60 21.27 19.97 -14.35
CA SER A 60 20.13 20.08 -13.44
C SER A 60 20.50 20.09 -11.95
N VAL A 61 21.67 19.57 -11.58
CA VAL A 61 22.13 19.45 -10.18
C VAL A 61 23.42 20.22 -9.92
N GLN A 62 23.95 20.94 -10.91
CA GLN A 62 25.13 21.79 -10.71
C GLN A 62 24.81 22.96 -9.76
N GLY A 63 25.60 23.10 -8.70
CA GLY A 63 25.46 24.17 -7.71
C GLY A 63 24.37 23.95 -6.66
N GLN A 64 23.71 22.79 -6.65
CA GLN A 64 22.79 22.40 -5.59
C GLN A 64 23.50 21.58 -4.50
N ASP A 65 22.94 21.58 -3.29
CA ASP A 65 23.42 20.72 -2.21
C ASP A 65 23.07 19.26 -2.51
N LEU A 66 24.06 18.38 -2.40
CA LEU A 66 23.88 16.94 -2.60
C LEU A 66 23.26 16.31 -1.35
N ASP A 67 22.10 15.67 -1.51
CA ASP A 67 21.48 14.81 -0.51
C ASP A 67 21.89 13.34 -0.72
N PHE A 68 22.37 12.68 0.34
CA PHE A 68 22.90 11.33 0.28
C PHE A 68 21.92 10.33 0.88
N VAL A 69 21.31 9.50 0.02
CA VAL A 69 20.39 8.45 0.47
C VAL A 69 21.15 7.14 0.74
N TYR A 70 21.13 6.69 1.99
CA TYR A 70 21.77 5.43 2.38
C TYR A 70 20.90 4.21 2.07
N THR A 71 21.41 3.31 1.25
CA THR A 71 20.73 2.06 0.83
C THR A 71 21.13 0.84 1.68
N GLY A 72 21.69 1.05 2.88
CA GLY A 72 22.21 0.00 3.76
C GLY A 72 21.16 -0.84 4.50
N PRO A 73 21.59 -1.89 5.24
CA PRO A 73 20.70 -2.82 5.94
C PRO A 73 19.89 -2.17 7.07
N ILE A 74 20.44 -1.16 7.76
CA ILE A 74 19.75 -0.46 8.86
C ILE A 74 18.61 0.44 8.33
N PRO A 75 18.84 1.36 7.37
CA PRO A 75 17.75 2.11 6.75
C PRO A 75 16.68 1.20 6.11
N ARG A 76 17.09 0.08 5.50
CA ARG A 76 16.15 -0.92 4.97
C ARG A 76 15.29 -1.54 6.06
N ALA A 77 15.88 -1.91 7.21
CA ALA A 77 15.13 -2.44 8.34
C ALA A 77 14.14 -1.41 8.90
N GLN A 78 14.54 -0.14 9.01
CA GLN A 78 13.64 0.94 9.44
C GLN A 78 12.48 1.16 8.47
N LYS A 79 12.75 1.19 7.15
CA LYS A 79 11.69 1.30 6.14
C LYS A 79 10.73 0.10 6.18
N ALA A 80 11.25 -1.11 6.38
CA ALA A 80 10.44 -2.31 6.50
C ALA A 80 9.52 -2.27 7.74
N GLU A 81 10.01 -1.73 8.85
CA GLU A 81 9.21 -1.54 10.07
C GLU A 81 8.06 -0.55 9.84
N ILE A 82 8.34 0.60 9.22
CA ILE A 82 7.31 1.58 8.85
C ILE A 82 6.26 0.94 7.92
N ALA A 83 6.71 0.17 6.93
CA ALA A 83 5.81 -0.53 6.01
C ALA A 83 4.92 -1.56 6.73
N ASN A 84 5.46 -2.30 7.68
CA ASN A 84 4.67 -3.24 8.49
C ASN A 84 3.62 -2.50 9.34
N GLY A 85 3.99 -1.35 9.92
CA GLY A 85 3.07 -0.52 10.70
C GLY A 85 1.86 -0.03 9.89
N ILE A 86 2.08 0.42 8.65
CA ILE A 86 1.00 0.82 7.74
C ILE A 86 0.05 -0.35 7.46
N ILE A 87 0.60 -1.53 7.14
CA ILE A 87 -0.21 -2.73 6.86
C ILE A 87 -1.03 -3.12 8.09
N GLN A 88 -0.42 -3.09 9.28
CA GLN A 88 -1.12 -3.43 10.53
C GLN A 88 -2.26 -2.46 10.82
N TRP A 89 -2.03 -1.15 10.65
CA TRP A 89 -3.07 -0.13 10.80
C TRP A 89 -4.25 -0.33 9.82
N LEU A 90 -3.97 -0.64 8.54
CA LEU A 90 -5.02 -0.92 7.56
C LEU A 90 -5.83 -2.18 7.92
N MET A 91 -5.17 -3.22 8.43
CA MET A 91 -5.86 -4.43 8.92
C MET A 91 -6.72 -4.15 10.16
N GLU A 92 -6.30 -3.24 11.05
CA GLU A 92 -7.08 -2.82 12.21
C GLU A 92 -8.33 -2.03 11.79
N ILE A 93 -8.20 -1.11 10.83
CA ILE A 93 -9.35 -0.39 10.26
C ILE A 93 -10.33 -1.38 9.62
N ALA A 94 -9.84 -2.33 8.81
CA ALA A 94 -10.71 -3.30 8.16
C ALA A 94 -11.54 -4.14 9.15
N GLN A 95 -10.96 -4.52 10.29
CA GLN A 95 -11.68 -5.23 11.36
C GLN A 95 -12.70 -4.33 12.06
N LEU A 96 -12.35 -3.08 12.34
CA LEU A 96 -13.25 -2.15 13.03
C LEU A 96 -14.37 -1.62 12.12
N ALA A 97 -14.18 -1.66 10.80
CA ALA A 97 -15.18 -1.28 9.81
C ALA A 97 -16.45 -2.14 9.86
N GLU A 98 -16.39 -3.36 10.40
CA GLU A 98 -17.57 -4.20 10.65
C GLU A 98 -18.53 -3.56 11.67
N LEU A 99 -17.99 -2.76 12.59
CA LEU A 99 -18.75 -2.06 13.64
C LEU A 99 -18.99 -0.59 13.26
N PHE A 100 -18.01 0.04 12.61
CA PHE A 100 -17.97 1.46 12.28
C PHE A 100 -17.59 1.65 10.80
N PRO A 101 -18.56 1.50 9.86
CA PRO A 101 -18.29 1.56 8.42
C PRO A 101 -17.65 2.86 7.96
N GLU A 102 -17.91 3.99 8.65
CA GLU A 102 -17.34 5.30 8.38
C GLU A 102 -15.81 5.36 8.49
N MET A 103 -15.19 4.39 9.19
CA MET A 103 -13.74 4.33 9.29
C MET A 103 -13.06 3.98 7.97
N LEU A 104 -13.78 3.40 7.01
CA LEU A 104 -13.27 3.15 5.67
C LEU A 104 -13.07 4.43 4.84
N ASP A 105 -13.66 5.56 5.26
CA ASP A 105 -13.51 6.84 4.57
C ASP A 105 -12.20 7.56 4.93
N ILE A 106 -11.48 7.08 5.94
CA ILE A 106 -10.25 7.69 6.46
C ILE A 106 -9.01 7.31 5.63
N PRO A 107 -8.73 6.02 5.34
CA PRO A 107 -7.50 5.65 4.66
C PRO A 107 -7.55 5.94 3.15
N ASP A 108 -6.60 6.74 2.67
CA ASP A 108 -6.27 6.82 1.24
C ASP A 108 -5.47 5.57 0.84
N THR A 109 -6.18 4.59 0.27
CA THR A 109 -5.59 3.32 -0.13
C THR A 109 -4.60 3.44 -1.30
N ASP A 110 -4.72 4.48 -2.14
CA ASP A 110 -3.83 4.71 -3.27
C ASP A 110 -2.48 5.22 -2.78
N GLN A 111 -2.51 6.28 -1.96
CA GLN A 111 -1.29 6.81 -1.35
C GLN A 111 -0.63 5.79 -0.43
N ALA A 112 -1.39 5.04 0.36
CA ALA A 112 -0.84 3.99 1.21
C ALA A 112 -0.12 2.91 0.38
N THR A 113 -0.70 2.47 -0.73
CA THR A 113 -0.10 1.45 -1.60
C THR A 113 1.18 1.95 -2.27
N ARG A 114 1.19 3.19 -2.76
CA ARG A 114 2.38 3.82 -3.36
C ARG A 114 3.51 3.99 -2.32
N THR A 115 3.18 4.49 -1.14
CA THR A 115 4.12 4.63 -0.02
C THR A 115 4.72 3.27 0.39
N LEU A 116 3.89 2.22 0.45
CA LEU A 116 4.37 0.86 0.75
C LEU A 116 5.35 0.35 -0.32
N ALA A 117 5.08 0.62 -1.60
CA ALA A 117 5.97 0.27 -2.70
C ALA A 117 7.34 0.96 -2.55
N GLU A 118 7.37 2.25 -2.22
CA GLU A 118 8.59 3.02 -1.98
C GLU A 118 9.39 2.50 -0.77
N LEU A 119 8.71 2.25 0.35
CA LEU A 119 9.35 1.72 1.57
C LEU A 119 9.95 0.33 1.35
N ARG A 120 9.31 -0.50 0.52
CA ARG A 120 9.79 -1.83 0.14
C ARG A 120 10.85 -1.80 -0.98
N GLY A 121 11.07 -0.66 -1.61
CA GLY A 121 12.01 -0.50 -2.72
C GLY A 121 11.56 -1.19 -4.00
N VAL A 122 10.26 -1.23 -4.26
CA VAL A 122 9.69 -1.72 -5.53
C VAL A 122 10.06 -0.71 -6.62
N PRO A 123 10.67 -1.15 -7.74
CA PRO A 123 10.95 -0.28 -8.88
C PRO A 123 9.68 0.40 -9.39
N ALA A 124 9.77 1.68 -9.75
CA ALA A 124 8.64 2.45 -10.29
C ALA A 124 8.06 1.84 -11.57
N ASP A 125 8.87 1.14 -12.36
CA ASP A 125 8.41 0.44 -13.57
C ASP A 125 7.39 -0.68 -13.28
N LEU A 126 7.27 -1.12 -12.02
CA LEU A 126 6.31 -2.12 -11.58
C LEU A 126 5.01 -1.51 -11.02
N THR A 127 4.90 -0.19 -10.96
CA THR A 127 3.68 0.52 -10.55
C THR A 127 3.06 1.25 -11.73
N LYS A 128 1.73 1.22 -11.80
CA LYS A 128 0.99 1.99 -12.80
C LYS A 128 1.02 3.47 -12.47
N THR A 129 1.02 4.31 -13.50
CA THR A 129 0.85 5.76 -13.34
C THR A 129 -0.57 6.07 -12.85
N GLU A 130 -0.82 7.28 -12.36
CA GLU A 130 -2.16 7.68 -11.92
C GLU A 130 -3.17 7.63 -13.05
N ASP A 131 -2.80 8.13 -14.23
CA ASP A 131 -3.62 8.10 -15.44
C ASP A 131 -4.00 6.67 -15.84
N GLU A 132 -3.04 5.73 -15.83
CA GLU A 132 -3.31 4.33 -16.14
C GLU A 132 -4.26 3.66 -15.14
N VAL A 133 -4.19 4.03 -13.86
CA VAL A 133 -5.10 3.51 -12.83
C VAL A 133 -6.51 4.07 -13.03
N GLU A 134 -6.62 5.36 -13.36
CA GLU A 134 -7.90 6.02 -13.64
C GLU A 134 -8.58 5.41 -14.87
N GLU A 135 -7.85 5.20 -15.98
CA GLU A 135 -8.37 4.52 -17.17
C GLU A 135 -8.90 3.12 -16.85
N VAL A 136 -8.13 2.33 -16.07
CA VAL A 136 -8.55 0.98 -15.65
C VAL A 136 -9.80 1.01 -14.77
N ARG A 137 -9.95 2.03 -13.91
CA ARG A 137 -11.13 2.20 -13.06
C ARG A 137 -12.36 2.61 -13.87
N ASN A 138 -12.19 3.53 -14.81
CA ASN A 138 -13.27 3.97 -15.69
C ASN A 138 -13.78 2.80 -16.55
N ALA A 139 -12.87 2.05 -17.16
CA ALA A 139 -13.23 0.85 -17.93
C ALA A 139 -13.95 -0.20 -17.06
N ARG A 140 -13.51 -0.40 -15.80
CA ARG A 140 -14.17 -1.31 -14.87
C ARG A 140 -15.57 -0.82 -14.46
N ALA A 141 -15.73 0.49 -14.25
CA ALA A 141 -17.01 1.09 -13.90
C ALA A 141 -18.01 0.97 -15.06
N GLU A 142 -17.59 1.24 -16.30
CA GLU A 142 -18.41 1.03 -17.50
C GLU A 142 -18.82 -0.44 -17.66
N GLN A 143 -17.88 -1.37 -17.47
CA GLN A 143 -18.17 -2.80 -17.55
C GLN A 143 -19.15 -3.26 -16.46
N GLN A 144 -19.03 -2.73 -15.23
CA GLN A 144 -19.97 -3.01 -14.15
C GLN A 144 -21.36 -2.44 -14.45
N GLN A 145 -21.46 -1.23 -14.98
CA GLN A 145 -22.74 -0.63 -15.38
C GLN A 145 -23.43 -1.46 -16.46
N GLN A 146 -22.70 -1.89 -17.50
CA GLN A 146 -23.26 -2.74 -18.56
C GLN A 146 -23.72 -4.10 -18.02
N MET A 147 -22.96 -4.74 -17.13
CA MET A 147 -23.38 -5.98 -16.49
C MET A 147 -24.63 -5.80 -15.63
N GLN A 148 -24.74 -4.68 -14.92
CA GLN A 148 -25.87 -4.40 -14.05
C GLN A 148 -27.13 -4.06 -14.86
N GLU A 149 -26.99 -3.36 -15.99
CA GLU A 149 -28.10 -3.11 -16.92
C GLU A 149 -28.55 -4.40 -17.61
N ALA A 150 -27.63 -5.26 -18.05
CA ALA A 150 -27.95 -6.56 -18.62
C ALA A 150 -28.68 -7.47 -17.60
N GLN A 151 -28.23 -7.50 -16.34
CA GLN A 151 -28.92 -8.22 -15.26
C GLN A 151 -30.31 -7.64 -15.00
N ASN A 152 -30.46 -6.31 -15.00
CA ASN A 152 -31.76 -5.66 -14.81
C ASN A 152 -32.73 -5.96 -15.96
N ILE A 153 -32.27 -5.97 -17.21
CA ILE A 153 -33.09 -6.35 -18.38
C ILE A 153 -33.47 -7.83 -18.32
N GLN A 154 -32.55 -8.71 -17.93
CA GLN A 154 -32.84 -10.14 -17.81
C GLN A 154 -33.86 -10.41 -16.69
N MET A 155 -33.65 -9.84 -15.51
CA MET A 155 -34.55 -9.97 -14.37
C MET A 155 -35.91 -9.34 -14.64
N GLY A 156 -35.94 -8.17 -15.29
CA GLY A 156 -37.18 -7.50 -15.70
C GLY A 156 -37.93 -8.25 -16.81
N GLY A 157 -37.20 -8.88 -17.75
CA GLY A 157 -37.74 -9.73 -18.80
C GLY A 157 -38.33 -11.03 -18.25
N GLU A 158 -37.66 -11.68 -17.31
CA GLU A 158 -38.18 -12.85 -16.58
C GLU A 158 -39.39 -12.49 -15.73
N ALA A 159 -39.37 -11.34 -15.04
CA ALA A 159 -40.52 -10.83 -14.28
C ALA A 159 -41.73 -10.50 -15.16
N MET A 160 -41.52 -9.85 -16.32
CA MET A 160 -42.60 -9.59 -17.27
C MET A 160 -43.14 -10.87 -17.91
N LYS A 161 -42.26 -11.83 -18.22
CA LYS A 161 -42.69 -13.13 -18.75
C LYS A 161 -43.51 -13.92 -17.72
N ALA A 162 -43.06 -13.97 -16.46
CA ALA A 162 -43.80 -14.60 -15.37
C ALA A 162 -45.14 -13.90 -15.08
N ALA A 163 -45.19 -12.56 -15.14
CA ALA A 163 -46.43 -11.81 -15.00
C ALA A 163 -47.39 -12.06 -16.18
N GLY A 164 -46.87 -12.14 -17.41
CA GLY A 164 -47.64 -12.45 -18.62
C GLY A 164 -48.21 -13.87 -18.60
N GLU A 165 -47.41 -14.85 -18.21
CA GLU A 165 -47.85 -16.24 -18.01
C GLU A 165 -48.88 -16.35 -16.88
N GLY A 166 -48.71 -15.62 -15.77
CA GLY A 166 -49.69 -15.54 -14.69
C GLY A 166 -51.02 -14.89 -15.10
N ALA A 167 -50.98 -13.84 -15.92
CA ALA A 167 -52.16 -13.19 -16.47
C ALA A 167 -52.89 -14.10 -17.47
N GLN A 168 -52.16 -14.80 -18.33
CA GLN A 168 -52.73 -15.79 -19.26
C GLN A 168 -53.36 -16.97 -18.54
N ALA A 169 -52.72 -17.48 -17.48
CA ALA A 169 -53.28 -18.54 -16.64
C ALA A 169 -54.56 -18.10 -15.92
N ALA A 170 -54.60 -16.88 -15.40
CA ALA A 170 -55.81 -16.31 -14.79
C ALA A 170 -56.94 -16.09 -15.80
N GLN A 171 -56.61 -15.68 -17.03
CA GLN A 171 -57.58 -15.48 -18.10
C GLN A 171 -58.13 -16.80 -18.64
N ALA A 172 -57.29 -17.84 -18.74
CA ALA A 172 -57.73 -19.20 -19.08
C ALA A 172 -58.64 -19.81 -18.00
N ALA A 173 -58.32 -19.62 -16.72
CA ALA A 173 -59.16 -20.08 -15.61
C ALA A 173 -60.51 -19.33 -15.53
N GLY A 174 -60.56 -18.06 -15.95
CA GLY A 174 -61.81 -17.29 -16.03
C GLY A 174 -62.74 -17.66 -17.19
N LEU A 175 -62.21 -18.32 -18.24
CA LEU A 175 -62.99 -18.79 -19.40
C LEU A 175 -63.62 -20.17 -19.18
N GLU A 176 -63.11 -20.98 -18.24
CA GLU A 176 -63.72 -22.28 -17.88
C GLU A 176 -64.92 -22.15 -16.92
N ALA A 177 -65.17 -20.98 -16.34
CA ALA A 177 -66.26 -20.76 -15.37
C ALA A 177 -67.59 -20.29 -15.99
N VAL A 178 -67.71 -20.18 -17.33
CA VAL A 178 -68.91 -19.66 -18.02
C VAL A 178 -69.50 -20.66 -19.03
N GLN A 179 -69.28 -21.96 -18.86
CA GLN A 179 -70.08 -23.01 -19.52
C GLN A 179 -70.87 -23.81 -18.50
#